data_AF-X0Z1I7-F1
#
_entry.id   AF-X0Z1I7-F1
#
_cell.length_a   1.000
_cell.length_b   1.000
_cell.length_c   1.000
_cell.angle_alpha   90.00
_cell.angle_beta   90.00
_cell.angle_gamma   90.00
#
_symmetry.space_group_name_H-M   'P 1'
#
loop_
_entity.id
_entity.type
_entity.pdbx_description
1 polymer ?
#
loop_
_entity_poly.entity_id
_entity_poly.type
_entity_poly.pdbx_seq_one_letter_code
_entity_poly.pdbx_strand_id
1 'polypeptide(L)' 'TYYLYELSVNMKFMERYVAGLFLPYTDMKDFPTVEECLYSLDTKLKK' A
#
# COMPACT_ATOMS: atom_id res chain seq x y z
N THR A 1 -18.48 24.03 10.72
CA THR A 1 -17.72 24.43 9.52
C THR A 1 -16.94 23.21 9.05
N TYR A 2 -17.23 22.70 7.86
CA TYR A 2 -16.44 21.59 7.29
C TYR A 2 -15.13 22.15 6.77
N TYR A 3 -13.99 21.62 7.23
CA TYR A 3 -12.69 21.96 6.67
C TYR A 3 -12.50 21.14 5.40
N LEU A 4 -12.54 21.81 4.25
CA LEU A 4 -12.25 21.22 2.96
C LEU A 4 -10.72 21.09 2.87
N TYR A 5 -10.21 19.87 2.88
CA TYR A 5 -8.78 19.59 2.73
C TYR A 5 -8.44 19.56 1.24
N GLU A 6 -7.69 20.58 0.79
CA GLU A 6 -7.17 20.62 -0.57
C GLU A 6 -6.03 19.62 -0.73
N LEU A 7 -6.26 18.55 -1.51
CA LEU A 7 -5.29 17.48 -1.69
C LEU A 7 -4.25 17.81 -2.76
N SER A 8 -4.58 18.67 -3.73
CA SER A 8 -3.68 19.03 -4.83
C SER A 8 -2.43 19.78 -4.37
N VAL A 9 -2.50 20.50 -3.24
CA VAL A 9 -1.37 21.24 -2.65
C VAL A 9 -0.55 20.39 -1.67
N ASN A 10 -1.01 19.19 -1.34
CA ASN A 10 -0.36 18.32 -0.38
C ASN A 10 0.53 17.31 -1.10
N MET A 11 1.84 17.55 -1.10
CA MET A 11 2.80 16.65 -1.75
C MET A 11 2.75 15.21 -1.23
N LYS A 12 2.45 15.01 0.07
CA LYS A 12 2.29 13.67 0.67
C LYS A 12 1.09 12.92 0.08
N PHE A 13 0.07 13.63 -0.40
CA PHE A 13 -1.04 13.00 -1.09
C PHE A 13 -0.57 12.42 -2.43
N MET A 14 0.17 13.18 -3.22
CA MET A 14 0.69 12.70 -4.52
C MET A 14 1.69 11.55 -4.34
N GLU A 15 2.54 11.59 -3.32
CA GLU A 15 3.44 10.47 -2.98
C GLU A 15 2.67 9.18 -2.69
N ARG A 16 1.60 9.27 -1.87
CA ARG A 16 0.74 8.12 -1.55
C ARG A 16 -0.07 7.64 -2.74
N TYR A 17 -0.53 8.56 -3.59
CA TYR A 17 -1.23 8.24 -4.83
C TYR A 17 -0.35 7.40 -5.75
N VAL A 18 0.90 7.83 -5.98
CA VAL A 18 1.87 7.08 -6.81
C VAL A 18 2.17 5.71 -6.22
N ALA A 19 2.37 5.64 -4.90
CA ALA A 19 2.59 4.37 -4.21
C ALA A 19 1.39 3.40 -4.33
N GLY A 20 0.16 3.94 -4.39
CA GLY A 20 -1.07 3.19 -4.61
C GLY A 20 -1.32 2.72 -6.05
N LEU A 21 -0.46 3.08 -7.01
CA LEU A 21 -0.55 2.57 -8.39
C LEU A 21 -0.09 1.11 -8.52
N PHE A 22 0.57 0.57 -7.49
CA PHE A 22 1.06 -0.80 -7.43
C PHE A 22 0.19 -1.64 -6.50
N LEU A 23 0.03 -2.93 -6.82
CA LEU A 23 -0.71 -3.86 -5.97
C LEU A 23 0.22 -4.61 -5.00
N PRO A 24 -0.13 -4.73 -3.71
CA PRO A 24 -1.20 -4.00 -3.00
C PRO A 24 -0.83 -2.53 -2.74
N TYR A 25 0.48 -2.24 -2.77
CA TYR A 25 1.13 -0.93 -2.64
C TYR A 25 2.61 -1.09 -3.00
N THR A 26 3.39 -0.01 -3.08
CA THR A 26 4.85 -0.11 -3.28
C THR A 26 5.60 -0.69 -2.10
N ASP A 27 5.15 -0.40 -0.87
CA ASP A 27 5.71 -0.98 0.36
C ASP A 27 4.77 -2.05 0.90
N MET A 28 5.22 -3.30 0.92
CA MET A 28 4.45 -4.45 1.43
C MET A 28 4.24 -4.40 2.95
N LYS A 29 5.07 -3.64 3.68
CA LYS A 29 4.93 -3.49 5.14
C LYS A 29 3.63 -2.79 5.53
N ASP A 30 3.07 -1.99 4.63
CA ASP A 30 1.76 -1.37 4.80
C ASP A 30 0.60 -2.40 4.67
N PHE A 31 0.89 -3.60 4.16
CA PHE A 31 -0.08 -4.69 3.91
C PHE A 31 0.41 -6.03 4.50
N PRO A 32 0.61 -6.13 5.83
CA PRO A 32 1.23 -7.28 6.47
C PRO A 32 0.49 -8.60 6.21
N THR A 33 -0.85 -8.57 6.12
CA THR A 33 -1.64 -9.77 5.80
C THR A 33 -1.32 -10.32 4.40
N VAL A 34 -1.06 -9.46 3.42
CA VAL A 34 -0.67 -9.89 2.06
C VAL A 34 0.74 -10.48 2.09
N GLU A 35 1.66 -9.85 2.81
CA GLU A 35 3.03 -10.35 3.00
C GLU A 35 3.04 -11.75 3.65
N GLU A 36 2.28 -11.94 4.73
CA GLU A 36 2.13 -13.23 5.41
C GLU A 36 1.52 -14.30 4.49
N CYS A 37 0.48 -13.95 3.73
CA CYS A 37 -0.14 -14.85 2.77
C CYS A 37 0.85 -15.32 1.70
N LEU A 38 1.62 -14.40 1.11
CA LEU A 38 2.63 -14.72 0.10
C LEU A 38 3.71 -15.64 0.65
N TYR A 39 4.21 -15.38 1.86
CA TYR A 39 5.19 -16.25 2.53
C TYR A 39 4.63 -17.66 2.80
N SER A 40 3.37 -17.74 3.24
CA SER A 40 2.70 -19.03 3.47
C SER A 40 2.48 -19.83 2.18
N LEU A 41 2.28 -19.15 1.05
CA LEU A 41 2.13 -19.79 -0.26
C LEU A 41 3.47 -20.31 -0.78
N ASP A 42 4.53 -19.50 -0.69
CA ASP A 42 5.89 -19.88 -1.10
C ASP A 42 6.39 -21.11 -0.33
N THR A 43 6.17 -21.15 0.99
CA THR A 43 6.53 -22.31 1.83
C THR A 43 5.73 -23.57 1.50
N LYS A 44 4.48 -23.44 1.05
CA LYS A 44 3.66 -24.59 0.59
C LYS A 44 4.09 -25.10 -0.78
N LEU A 45 4.51 -24.21 -1.69
CA LEU A 45 4.98 -24.59 -3.04
C LEU A 45 6.36 -25.27 -3.02
N LYS A 46 7.18 -24.98 -2.01
CA LYS A 46 8.51 -25.58 -1.83
C LYS A 46 8.52 -26.95 -1.13
N LYS A 47 7.35 -27.45 -0.69
CA LYS A 47 7.16 -28.77 -0.08
C LYS A 47 6.60 -29.76 -1.09
#